data_AF-A0A6C0ESU0-F1
#
_entry.id   AF-A0A6C0ESU0-F1
#
_cell.length_a   1.000
_cell.length_b   1.000
_cell.length_c   1.000
_cell.angle_alpha   90.00
_cell.angle_beta   90.00
_cell.angle_gamma   90.00
#
_symmetry.space_group_name_H-M   'P 1'
#
loop_
_entity.id
_entity.type
_entity.pdbx_description
1 polymer ?
#
loop_
_entity_poly.entity_id
_entity_poly.type
_entity_poly.pdbx_seq_one_letter_code
_entity_poly.pdbx_strand_id
1 'polypeptide(L)'
;MTDQHRIDNMSEDDFYEHRRNTIKETFTEEDFLSCSITRARLQNEFIWEWEKNGVPKIENYYNGIRRQTRETFATPLFYDKDGSFSSELTGIVYKYLKKEYDISIFHDCPDLANPLIKQYEEIQQNKKDLLKQKRKISGGVISDKKFDWGAKTHK
;
A
#
# COMPACT_ATOMS: atom_id res chain seq x y z
N MET A 1 22.46 -20.29 -4.15
CA MET A 1 23.61 -19.47 -3.71
C MET A 1 23.84 -18.33 -4.72
N THR A 2 22.82 -17.56 -5.09
CA THR A 2 22.93 -16.70 -6.30
C THR A 2 22.41 -15.27 -6.15
N ASP A 3 21.41 -14.98 -5.31
CA ASP A 3 20.92 -13.59 -5.19
C ASP A 3 21.66 -12.74 -4.15
N GLN A 4 22.01 -13.31 -2.99
CA GLN A 4 22.65 -12.56 -1.90
C GLN A 4 24.03 -12.00 -2.31
N HIS A 5 24.84 -12.78 -3.05
CA HIS A 5 26.18 -12.38 -3.50
C HIS A 5 26.16 -11.29 -4.60
N ARG A 6 25.00 -11.04 -5.22
CA ARG A 6 24.84 -10.07 -6.30
C ARG A 6 24.54 -8.67 -5.76
N ILE A 7 23.87 -8.60 -4.61
CA ILE A 7 23.51 -7.35 -3.92
C ILE A 7 24.74 -6.71 -3.24
N ASP A 8 25.65 -7.53 -2.69
CA ASP A 8 26.82 -7.06 -1.94
C ASP A 8 27.89 -6.33 -2.80
N ASN A 9 27.78 -6.35 -4.14
CA ASN A 9 28.71 -5.71 -5.08
C ASN A 9 28.05 -4.63 -5.97
N MET A 10 26.80 -4.26 -5.70
CA MET A 10 26.10 -3.21 -6.45
C MET A 10 26.45 -1.83 -5.91
N SER A 11 26.51 -0.83 -6.80
CA SER A 11 26.56 0.56 -6.34
C SER A 11 25.27 0.91 -5.61
N GLU A 12 25.32 1.93 -4.75
CA GLU A 12 24.16 2.38 -4.00
C GLU A 12 23.01 2.80 -4.94
N ASP A 13 23.33 3.47 -6.05
CA ASP A 13 22.36 3.87 -7.07
C ASP A 13 21.69 2.65 -7.73
N ASP A 14 22.48 1.64 -8.13
CA ASP A 14 21.96 0.41 -8.73
C ASP A 14 21.05 -0.35 -7.74
N PHE A 15 21.38 -0.32 -6.45
CA PHE A 15 20.59 -0.94 -5.40
C PHE A 15 19.22 -0.27 -5.25
N TYR A 16 19.18 1.06 -5.21
CA TYR A 16 17.91 1.80 -5.14
C TYR A 16 17.05 1.59 -6.38
N GLU A 17 17.66 1.56 -7.57
CA GLU A 17 16.92 1.31 -8.81
C GLU A 17 16.35 -0.12 -8.86
N HIS A 18 17.13 -1.12 -8.44
CA HIS A 18 16.65 -2.49 -8.33
C HIS A 18 15.48 -2.62 -7.35
N ARG A 19 15.56 -1.95 -6.20
CA ARG A 19 14.48 -1.95 -5.20
C ARG A 19 13.22 -1.27 -5.71
N ARG A 20 13.36 -0.12 -6.38
CA ARG A 20 12.26 0.59 -7.03
C ARG A 20 11.54 -0.32 -8.04
N ASN A 21 12.29 -1.01 -8.88
CA ASN A 21 11.72 -1.92 -9.89
C ASN A 21 11.03 -3.13 -9.26
N THR A 22 11.65 -3.72 -8.23
CA THR A 22 11.05 -4.83 -7.46
C THR A 22 9.70 -4.42 -6.87
N ILE A 23 9.60 -3.22 -6.28
CA ILE A 23 8.36 -2.73 -5.70
C ILE A 23 7.28 -2.56 -6.77
N LYS A 24 7.62 -1.95 -7.92
CA LYS A 24 6.71 -1.74 -9.05
C LYS A 24 6.15 -3.05 -9.62
N GLU A 25 6.99 -4.08 -9.71
CA GLU A 25 6.61 -5.36 -10.29
C GLU A 25 5.84 -6.26 -9.30
N THR A 26 6.08 -6.08 -7.99
CA THR A 26 5.56 -7.00 -6.97
C THR A 26 4.28 -6.52 -6.31
N PHE A 27 4.10 -5.21 -6.11
CA PHE A 27 3.03 -4.68 -5.28
C PHE A 27 2.04 -3.81 -6.07
N THR A 28 0.76 -4.05 -5.82
CA THR A 28 -0.36 -3.25 -6.32
C THR A 28 -0.78 -2.20 -5.30
N GLU A 29 -1.62 -1.25 -5.71
CA GLU A 29 -2.22 -0.27 -4.79
C GLU A 29 -2.96 -0.96 -3.63
N GLU A 30 -3.69 -2.03 -3.91
CA GLU A 30 -4.41 -2.80 -2.89
C GLU A 30 -3.46 -3.39 -1.84
N ASP A 31 -2.26 -3.82 -2.24
CA ASP A 31 -1.24 -4.31 -1.32
C ASP A 31 -0.75 -3.20 -0.38
N PHE A 32 -0.48 -2.01 -0.91
CA PHE A 32 -0.12 -0.85 -0.09
C PHE A 32 -1.24 -0.43 0.87
N LEU A 33 -2.51 -0.58 0.48
CA LEU A 33 -3.66 -0.29 1.33
C LEU A 33 -3.93 -1.41 2.37
N SER A 34 -3.50 -2.64 2.09
CA SER A 34 -3.64 -3.76 3.02
C SER A 34 -2.71 -3.62 4.23
N CYS A 35 -1.50 -3.08 4.04
CA CYS A 35 -0.56 -2.83 5.12
C CYS A 35 -0.88 -1.52 5.83
N SER A 36 -1.07 -1.58 7.15
CA SER A 36 -1.54 -0.44 7.96
C SER A 36 -0.61 0.78 7.88
N ILE A 37 0.71 0.56 7.82
CA ILE A 37 1.71 1.62 7.83
C ILE A 37 1.76 2.34 6.48
N THR A 38 1.81 1.59 5.37
CA THR A 38 1.80 2.17 4.02
C THR A 38 0.45 2.81 3.71
N ARG A 39 -0.67 2.22 4.16
CA ARG A 39 -2.00 2.83 4.06
C ARG A 39 -2.06 4.18 4.78
N ALA A 40 -1.56 4.26 6.01
CA ALA A 40 -1.57 5.51 6.77
C ALA A 40 -0.78 6.60 6.05
N ARG A 41 0.34 6.25 5.42
CA ARG A 41 1.12 7.19 4.60
C ARG A 41 0.33 7.70 3.41
N LEU A 42 -0.26 6.82 2.61
CA LEU A 42 -1.10 7.20 1.47
C LEU A 42 -2.27 8.09 1.90
N GLN A 43 -2.92 7.77 3.03
CA GLN A 43 -4.01 8.57 3.57
C GLN A 43 -3.55 9.96 4.01
N ASN A 44 -2.40 10.07 4.67
CA ASN A 44 -1.87 11.35 5.11
C ASN A 44 -1.46 12.23 3.93
N GLU A 45 -0.79 11.68 2.92
CA GLU A 45 -0.45 12.43 1.70
C GLU A 45 -1.71 12.92 0.97
N PHE A 46 -2.72 12.07 0.85
CA PHE A 46 -4.00 12.47 0.27
C PHE A 46 -4.68 13.59 1.06
N ILE A 47 -4.72 13.50 2.39
CA ILE A 47 -5.29 14.52 3.26
C ILE A 47 -4.54 15.83 3.10
N TRP A 48 -3.20 15.79 3.12
CA TRP A 48 -2.38 16.98 2.98
C TRP A 48 -2.60 17.67 1.63
N GLU A 49 -2.63 16.91 0.54
CA GLU A 49 -2.91 17.43 -0.80
C GLU A 49 -4.33 17.98 -0.91
N TRP A 50 -5.31 17.31 -0.30
CA TRP A 50 -6.68 17.80 -0.21
C TRP A 50 -6.79 19.12 0.55
N GLU A 51 -6.17 19.23 1.73
CA GLU A 51 -6.16 20.45 2.54
C GLU A 51 -5.44 21.59 1.83
N LYS A 52 -4.33 21.30 1.16
CA LYS A 52 -3.52 22.30 0.48
C LYS A 52 -4.16 22.82 -0.81
N ASN A 53 -4.75 21.94 -1.60
CA ASN A 53 -5.18 22.26 -2.98
C ASN A 53 -6.68 22.12 -3.20
N GLY A 54 -7.35 21.19 -2.52
CA GLY A 54 -8.79 20.94 -2.65
C GLY A 54 -9.63 21.93 -1.87
N VAL A 55 -9.36 22.06 -0.57
CA VAL A 55 -10.10 22.95 0.35
C VAL A 55 -10.15 24.40 -0.16
N PRO A 56 -9.02 25.05 -0.54
CA PRO A 56 -9.05 26.44 -0.98
C PRO A 56 -9.88 26.66 -2.25
N LYS A 57 -9.94 25.67 -3.16
CA LYS A 57 -10.76 25.78 -4.38
C LYS A 57 -12.24 25.83 -4.04
N ILE A 58 -12.69 24.99 -3.11
CA ILE A 58 -14.09 24.94 -2.66
C ILE A 58 -14.43 26.21 -1.90
N GLU A 59 -13.58 26.64 -0.98
CA GLU A 59 -13.79 27.88 -0.24
C GLU A 59 -13.86 29.10 -1.16
N ASN A 60 -12.96 29.19 -2.15
CA ASN A 60 -12.98 30.28 -3.13
C ASN A 60 -14.26 30.26 -3.97
N TYR A 61 -14.69 29.09 -4.42
CA TYR A 61 -15.95 28.93 -5.15
C TYR A 61 -17.14 29.37 -4.29
N TYR A 62 -17.23 28.84 -3.07
CA TYR A 62 -18.31 29.11 -2.13
C TYR A 62 -18.39 30.60 -1.78
N ASN A 63 -17.26 31.20 -1.39
CA ASN A 63 -17.16 32.62 -1.09
C ASN A 63 -17.49 33.51 -2.30
N GLY A 64 -17.14 33.05 -3.51
CA GLY A 64 -17.51 33.69 -4.77
C GLY A 64 -19.02 33.76 -4.96
N ILE A 65 -19.72 32.63 -4.79
CA ILE A 65 -21.19 32.56 -4.85
C ILE A 65 -21.81 33.42 -3.76
N ARG A 66 -21.36 33.28 -2.51
CA ARG A 66 -21.88 34.05 -1.38
C ARG A 66 -21.79 35.56 -1.60
N ARG A 67 -20.67 36.03 -2.16
CA ARG A 67 -20.47 37.45 -2.49
C ARG A 67 -21.45 37.92 -3.56
N GLN A 68 -21.74 37.10 -4.58
CA GLN A 68 -22.69 37.42 -5.64
C GLN A 68 -24.14 37.44 -5.14
N THR A 69 -24.47 36.58 -4.18
CA THR A 69 -25.85 36.39 -3.69
C THR A 69 -26.22 37.27 -2.49
N ARG A 70 -25.27 38.06 -1.98
CA ARG A 70 -25.38 38.79 -0.70
C ARG A 70 -26.53 39.80 -0.63
N GLU A 71 -26.95 40.34 -1.77
CA GLU A 71 -28.03 41.35 -1.85
C GLU A 71 -29.41 40.72 -2.13
N THR A 72 -29.47 39.40 -2.31
CA THR A 72 -30.71 38.70 -2.62
C THR A 72 -31.30 38.07 -1.34
N PHE A 73 -32.40 38.65 -0.86
CA PHE A 73 -33.07 38.28 0.39
C PHE A 73 -33.64 36.84 0.44
N ALA A 74 -33.58 36.08 -0.66
CA ALA A 74 -34.15 34.74 -0.78
C ALA A 74 -33.13 33.70 -1.28
N THR A 75 -31.88 33.79 -0.86
CA THR A 75 -30.86 32.80 -1.23
C THR A 75 -30.65 31.79 -0.11
N PRO A 76 -30.36 30.51 -0.43
CA PRO A 76 -30.02 29.50 0.57
C PRO A 76 -28.84 29.90 1.48
N LEU A 77 -28.01 30.83 1.02
CA LEU A 77 -26.82 31.33 1.72
C LEU A 77 -27.08 32.61 2.53
N PHE A 78 -28.31 33.10 2.61
CA PHE A 78 -28.64 34.36 3.29
C PHE A 78 -28.23 34.38 4.78
N TYR A 79 -28.28 33.21 5.43
CA TYR A 79 -27.93 33.06 6.84
C TYR A 79 -26.43 32.87 7.10
N ASP A 80 -25.65 32.52 6.08
CA ASP A 80 -24.21 32.36 6.18
C ASP A 80 -23.53 33.73 5.95
N LYS A 81 -23.37 34.51 7.03
CA LYS A 81 -22.77 35.84 6.93
C LYS A 81 -21.25 35.82 7.00
N ASP A 82 -20.69 34.83 7.67
CA ASP A 82 -19.27 34.70 7.99
C ASP A 82 -18.56 33.66 7.11
N GLY A 83 -19.27 32.73 6.47
CA GLY A 83 -18.66 31.66 5.68
C GLY A 83 -18.49 30.36 6.40
N SER A 84 -19.07 30.22 7.60
CA SER A 84 -18.94 29.03 8.42
C SER A 84 -19.35 27.75 7.67
N PHE A 85 -20.32 27.84 6.76
CA PHE A 85 -20.82 26.69 5.98
C PHE A 85 -19.85 26.20 4.89
N SER A 86 -18.80 26.95 4.55
CA SER A 86 -17.80 26.46 3.58
C SER A 86 -17.09 25.20 4.08
N SER A 87 -16.89 25.10 5.39
CA SER A 87 -16.29 23.93 6.05
C SER A 87 -17.18 22.68 6.00
N GLU A 88 -18.49 22.87 6.07
CA GLU A 88 -19.46 21.78 5.93
C GLU A 88 -19.47 21.26 4.48
N LEU A 89 -19.41 22.18 3.51
CA LEU A 89 -19.31 21.83 2.10
C LEU A 89 -18.02 21.06 1.79
N THR A 90 -16.86 21.50 2.31
CA THR A 90 -15.61 20.76 2.11
C THR A 90 -15.69 19.37 2.73
N GLY A 91 -16.31 19.22 3.90
CA GLY A 91 -16.57 17.92 4.53
C GLY A 91 -17.48 17.00 3.70
N ILE A 92 -18.56 17.53 3.12
CA ILE A 92 -19.44 16.79 2.22
C ILE A 92 -18.67 16.32 0.98
N VAL A 93 -17.93 17.22 0.33
CA VAL A 93 -17.16 16.87 -0.86
C VAL A 93 -16.11 15.82 -0.52
N TYR A 94 -15.35 15.99 0.56
CA TYR A 94 -14.34 15.02 1.00
C TYR A 94 -14.93 13.62 1.26
N LYS A 95 -16.13 13.56 1.85
CA LYS A 95 -16.84 12.29 2.10
C LYS A 95 -17.12 11.52 0.81
N TYR A 96 -17.61 12.20 -0.23
CA TYR A 96 -18.01 11.57 -1.49
C TYR A 96 -16.94 11.55 -2.57
N LEU A 97 -15.81 12.24 -2.36
CA LEU A 97 -14.68 12.22 -3.27
C LEU A 97 -14.10 10.80 -3.34
N LYS A 98 -13.89 10.29 -4.55
CA LYS A 98 -13.10 9.08 -4.77
C LYS A 98 -11.65 9.39 -4.43
N LYS A 99 -11.08 8.64 -3.50
CA LYS A 99 -9.68 8.81 -3.08
C LYS A 99 -8.81 8.10 -4.10
N GLU A 100 -7.93 8.84 -4.75
CA GLU A 100 -6.94 8.31 -5.68
C GLU A 100 -5.59 8.53 -5.03
N TYR A 101 -4.97 7.43 -4.62
CA TYR A 101 -3.74 7.46 -3.84
C TYR A 101 -2.53 7.48 -4.75
N ASP A 102 -1.58 8.36 -4.45
CA ASP A 102 -0.33 8.42 -5.19
C ASP A 102 0.66 7.39 -4.66
N ILE A 103 0.76 6.25 -5.35
CA ILE A 103 1.73 5.20 -5.03
C ILE A 103 3.16 5.56 -5.44
N SER A 104 3.36 6.62 -6.24
CA SER A 104 4.69 7.03 -6.72
C SER A 104 5.62 7.40 -5.58
N ILE A 105 5.09 7.82 -4.42
CA ILE A 105 5.84 8.08 -3.20
C ILE A 105 6.71 6.88 -2.77
N PHE A 106 6.24 5.65 -2.99
CA PHE A 106 6.97 4.43 -2.65
C PHE A 106 7.99 4.05 -3.73
N HIS A 107 7.83 4.54 -4.96
CA HIS A 107 8.82 4.38 -6.01
C HIS A 107 9.96 5.38 -5.82
N ASP A 108 9.64 6.60 -5.42
CA ASP A 108 10.62 7.66 -5.20
C ASP A 108 11.43 7.45 -3.93
N CYS A 109 10.79 6.93 -2.88
CA CYS A 109 11.48 6.46 -1.69
C CYS A 109 11.09 5.00 -1.37
N PRO A 110 11.80 4.01 -1.96
CA PRO A 110 11.56 2.58 -1.75
C PRO A 110 11.53 2.15 -0.28
N ASP A 111 12.28 2.83 0.58
CA ASP A 111 12.31 2.52 2.02
C ASP A 111 10.97 2.75 2.71
N LEU A 112 10.10 3.58 2.13
CA LEU A 112 8.77 3.77 2.67
C LEU A 112 7.90 2.50 2.55
N ALA A 113 8.24 1.58 1.65
CA ALA A 113 7.54 0.31 1.47
C ALA A 113 8.09 -0.82 2.36
N ASN A 114 9.14 -0.59 3.15
CA ASN A 114 9.80 -1.61 3.98
C ASN A 114 8.86 -2.43 4.87
N PRO A 115 7.85 -1.83 5.52
CA PRO A 115 6.89 -2.61 6.31
C PRO A 115 6.12 -3.63 5.47
N LEU A 116 5.71 -3.27 4.24
CA LEU A 116 5.01 -4.14 3.32
C LEU A 116 5.93 -5.25 2.79
N ILE A 117 7.15 -4.88 2.40
CA ILE A 117 8.17 -5.84 1.92
C ILE A 117 8.44 -6.90 2.99
N LYS A 118 8.66 -6.48 4.24
CA LYS A 118 8.92 -7.39 5.35
C LYS A 118 7.75 -8.35 5.61
N GLN A 119 6.52 -7.84 5.59
CA GLN A 119 5.32 -8.68 5.71
C GLN A 119 5.24 -9.71 4.59
N TYR A 120 5.55 -9.31 3.36
CA TYR A 120 5.57 -10.21 2.21
C TYR A 120 6.65 -11.31 2.36
N GLU A 121 7.87 -10.94 2.75
CA GLU A 121 8.97 -11.88 2.98
C GLU A 121 8.63 -12.91 4.08
N GLU A 122 8.03 -12.46 5.18
CA GLU A 122 7.57 -13.33 6.27
C GLU A 122 6.52 -14.34 5.79
N ILE A 123 5.55 -13.90 4.98
CA ILE A 123 4.54 -14.78 4.38
C ILE A 123 5.18 -15.84 3.47
N GLN A 124 6.14 -15.42 2.63
CA GLN A 124 6.83 -16.35 1.73
C GLN A 124 7.67 -17.37 2.50
N GLN A 125 8.34 -16.94 3.56
CA GLN A 125 9.14 -17.82 4.40
C GLN A 125 8.26 -18.86 5.12
N ASN A 126 7.13 -18.42 5.68
CA ASN A 126 6.16 -19.31 6.33
C ASN A 126 5.62 -20.37 5.36
N LYS A 127 5.31 -20.00 4.11
CA LYS A 127 4.88 -20.95 3.07
C LYS A 127 5.97 -21.99 2.78
N LYS A 128 7.23 -21.58 2.65
CA LYS A 128 8.36 -22.49 2.42
C LYS A 128 8.53 -23.47 3.58
N ASP A 129 8.41 -23.00 4.81
CA ASP A 129 8.60 -23.85 5.99
C ASP A 129 7.46 -24.83 6.21
N LEU A 130 6.21 -24.45 5.91
CA LEU A 130 5.07 -25.37 5.87
C LEU A 130 5.26 -26.48 4.82
N LEU A 131 5.78 -26.16 3.63
CA LEU A 131 6.06 -27.17 2.60
C LEU A 131 7.16 -28.14 3.04
N LYS A 132 8.21 -27.65 3.71
CA LYS A 132 9.26 -28.52 4.29
C LYS A 132 8.69 -29.43 5.36
N GLN A 133 7.82 -28.94 6.25
CA GLN A 133 7.18 -29.76 7.27
C GLN A 133 6.30 -30.84 6.65
N LYS A 134 5.47 -30.50 5.66
CA LYS A 134 4.64 -31.48 4.93
C LYS A 134 5.49 -32.58 4.30
N ARG A 135 6.62 -32.24 3.66
CA ARG A 135 7.55 -33.22 3.07
C ARG A 135 8.19 -34.13 4.11
N LYS A 136 8.53 -33.61 5.30
CA LYS A 136 9.06 -34.42 6.41
C LYS A 136 8.01 -35.40 6.95
N ILE A 137 6.75 -34.96 7.07
CA ILE A 137 5.65 -35.82 7.53
C ILE A 137 5.31 -36.89 6.50
N SER A 138 5.24 -36.55 5.21
CA SER A 138 4.97 -37.51 4.13
C SER A 138 6.14 -38.46 3.84
N GLY A 139 7.38 -38.02 4.09
CA GLY A 139 8.58 -38.86 3.97
C GLY A 139 8.81 -39.81 5.14
N GLY A 140 8.09 -39.65 6.26
CA GLY A 140 8.17 -40.51 7.44
C GLY A 140 7.42 -41.84 7.33
N VAL A 141 6.72 -42.10 6.22
CA VAL A 141 6.06 -43.38 5.91
C VAL A 141 6.70 -44.01 4.67
N ILE A 142 8.02 -44.13 4.67
CA ILE A 142 8.69 -45.18 3.90
C ILE A 142 9.11 -46.20 4.94
N SER A 143 8.22 -47.16 5.22
CA SER A 143 8.61 -48.37 5.92
C SER A 143 9.81 -48.97 5.19
N ASP A 144 10.91 -49.20 5.91
CA ASP A 144 12.19 -49.73 5.43
C ASP A 144 12.07 -51.13 4.78
N LYS A 145 11.34 -51.24 3.67
CA LYS A 145 11.39 -52.43 2.83
C LYS A 145 12.62 -52.37 1.94
N LYS A 146 13.79 -52.55 2.56
CA LYS A 146 15.03 -52.75 1.82
C LYS A 146 14.93 -54.09 1.08
N PHE A 147 15.01 -54.02 -0.24
CA PHE A 147 15.15 -55.20 -1.08
C PHE A 147 16.49 -55.88 -0.75
N ASP A 148 16.43 -57.13 -0.31
CA ASP A 148 17.62 -57.93 -0.05
C ASP A 148 18.10 -58.53 -1.38
N TRP A 149 19.19 -57.99 -1.94
CA TRP A 149 19.78 -58.46 -3.19
C TRP A 149 20.42 -59.85 -3.09
N GLY A 150 20.78 -60.29 -1.87
CA GLY A 150 21.33 -61.64 -1.63
C GLY A 150 20.24 -62.71 -1.67
N ALA A 151 19.05 -62.40 -1.17
CA ALA A 151 17.90 -63.30 -1.16
C ALA A 151 16.91 -63.07 -2.33
N LYS A 152 17.05 -61.96 -3.06
CA LYS A 152 16.07 -61.45 -4.06
C LYS A 152 14.64 -61.35 -3.51
N THR A 153 14.50 -60.94 -2.24
CA THR A 153 13.19 -60.79 -1.57
C THR A 153 13.08 -59.45 -0.86
N HIS A 154 11.85 -58.92 -0.77
CA HIS A 154 11.54 -57.78 0.11
C HIS A 154 11.24 -58.27 1.52
N LYS A 155 11.87 -57.67 2.54
CA LYS A 155 11.41 -57.75 3.94
C LYS A 155 10.57 -56.52 4.26
#